data_AF-A0A7R9IG15-F1
#
_entry.id   AF-A0A7R9IG15-F1
#
_cell.length_a   1.000
_cell.length_b   1.000
_cell.length_c   1.000
_cell.angle_alpha   90.00
_cell.angle_beta   90.00
_cell.angle_gamma   90.00
#
_symmetry.space_group_name_H-M   'P 1'
#
loop_
_entity.id
_entity.type
_entity.pdbx_description
1 polymer ?
#
loop_
_entity_poly.entity_id
_entity_poly.type
_entity_poly.pdbx_seq_one_letter_code
_entity_poly.pdbx_strand_id
1 'polypeptide(L)'
;MQLAWETVYWKKKSAVDAVERGCIVCEEEQCDGTVGYGGSPDENGETTLDAMIMDGTTMNMGAVGALRRVKNAISVARHVLDYTHHSLLVGDQATEFAVSMGFKEELLETNASTKIWQQWEQNNCQPNFWMNVSPDPASTCGPYKPATSSLTTKQHQQQGGKFGGEGNHDTIGMIAIDNQGKIAAGTSTNGAKELRSGVTPSAAGENALRRIVALYPDFVGGIVVLSIAGQYGAACHGMNTFKYSVCNQQLGEVTVLEVPCLSSDNVLNELSLKDGQFNH
;
A
#
# COMPACT_ATOMS: atom_id res chain seq x y z
N MET A 1 12.54 -6.66 6.82
CA MET A 1 13.61 -5.61 6.88
C MET A 1 15.03 -6.19 6.85
N GLN A 2 15.54 -6.85 7.91
CA GLN A 2 16.95 -7.25 8.03
C GLN A 2 17.50 -8.08 6.84
N LEU A 3 16.72 -9.02 6.30
CA LEU A 3 17.07 -9.81 5.11
C LEU A 3 17.26 -8.98 3.83
N ALA A 4 16.62 -7.82 3.69
CA ALA A 4 16.87 -6.89 2.58
C ALA A 4 18.26 -6.24 2.73
N TRP A 5 18.61 -5.79 3.94
CA TRP A 5 19.94 -5.25 4.23
C TRP A 5 21.04 -6.29 3.99
N GLU A 6 20.86 -7.54 4.42
CA GLU A 6 21.80 -8.62 4.08
C GLU A 6 21.95 -8.82 2.57
N THR A 7 20.86 -8.68 1.81
CA THR A 7 20.84 -8.91 0.37
C THR A 7 21.65 -7.85 -0.37
N VAL A 8 21.47 -6.56 -0.05
CA VAL A 8 22.33 -5.48 -0.58
C VAL A 8 23.74 -5.54 -0.02
N TYR A 9 23.88 -5.56 1.32
CA TYR A 9 25.13 -5.21 1.98
C TYR A 9 26.10 -6.38 2.10
N TRP A 10 25.63 -7.58 2.43
CA TRP A 10 26.50 -8.76 2.57
C TRP A 10 26.57 -9.57 1.28
N LYS A 11 25.42 -9.84 0.65
CA LYS A 11 25.30 -10.70 -0.55
C LYS A 11 25.56 -9.93 -1.85
N LYS A 12 25.69 -8.60 -1.81
CA LYS A 12 25.99 -7.69 -2.95
C LYS A 12 25.06 -7.89 -4.16
N LYS A 13 23.81 -8.26 -3.89
CA LYS A 13 22.73 -8.43 -4.87
C LYS A 13 22.12 -7.06 -5.25
N SER A 14 21.28 -7.05 -6.28
CA SER A 14 20.66 -5.81 -6.78
C SER A 14 19.67 -5.21 -5.79
N ALA A 15 19.28 -3.96 -6.03
CA ALA A 15 18.21 -3.34 -5.26
C ALA A 15 16.89 -4.12 -5.37
N VAL A 16 16.60 -4.74 -6.52
CA VAL A 16 15.34 -5.47 -6.74
C VAL A 16 15.31 -6.80 -6.00
N ASP A 17 16.44 -7.53 -5.96
CA ASP A 17 16.61 -8.71 -5.10
C ASP A 17 16.27 -8.37 -3.63
N ALA A 18 16.69 -7.18 -3.17
CA ALA A 18 16.53 -6.76 -1.79
C ALA A 18 15.10 -6.31 -1.46
N VAL A 19 14.39 -5.68 -2.41
CA VAL A 19 12.95 -5.38 -2.27
C VAL A 19 12.16 -6.68 -2.23
N GLU A 20 12.36 -7.59 -3.18
CA GLU A 20 11.73 -8.92 -3.20
C GLU A 20 11.98 -9.65 -1.87
N ARG A 21 13.25 -9.84 -1.48
CA ARG A 21 13.62 -10.50 -0.22
C ARG A 21 13.18 -9.76 1.04
N GLY A 22 12.90 -8.47 0.96
CA GLY A 22 12.43 -7.67 2.07
C GLY A 22 10.93 -7.77 2.30
N CYS A 23 10.15 -7.87 1.22
CA CYS A 23 8.70 -8.04 1.23
C CYS A 23 8.30 -9.50 1.54
N ILE A 24 8.99 -10.50 0.96
CA ILE A 24 8.73 -11.94 1.21
C ILE A 24 8.65 -12.25 2.71
N VAL A 25 9.52 -11.65 3.54
CA VAL A 25 9.55 -11.88 4.98
C VAL A 25 8.16 -11.70 5.61
N CYS A 26 7.41 -10.67 5.23
CA CYS A 26 6.09 -10.44 5.81
C CYS A 26 4.96 -11.14 5.06
N GLU A 27 5.17 -11.56 3.80
CA GLU A 27 4.27 -12.50 3.11
C GLU A 27 4.34 -13.92 3.72
N GLU A 28 5.49 -14.30 4.31
CA GLU A 28 5.75 -15.59 4.96
C GLU A 28 5.52 -15.58 6.49
N GLU A 29 5.99 -14.55 7.20
CA GLU A 29 5.89 -14.45 8.68
C GLU A 29 4.60 -13.77 9.18
N GLN A 30 3.74 -13.25 8.28
CA GLN A 30 2.49 -12.55 8.61
C GLN A 30 2.71 -11.41 9.63
N CYS A 31 3.70 -10.54 9.39
CA CYS A 31 4.28 -9.58 10.35
C CYS A 31 3.29 -8.78 11.23
N ASP A 32 2.11 -8.48 10.70
CA ASP A 32 0.99 -7.76 11.34
C ASP A 32 -0.36 -8.50 11.20
N GLY A 33 -0.38 -9.65 10.52
CA GLY A 33 -1.58 -10.38 10.13
C GLY A 33 -2.36 -9.81 8.93
N THR A 34 -1.89 -8.73 8.29
CA THR A 34 -2.58 -8.10 7.14
C THR A 34 -1.97 -8.51 5.79
N VAL A 35 -0.63 -8.63 5.73
CA VAL A 35 0.11 -8.95 4.51
C VAL A 35 0.35 -10.46 4.38
N GLY A 36 0.20 -10.96 3.16
CA GLY A 36 0.39 -12.38 2.82
C GLY A 36 -0.86 -13.23 3.06
N TYR A 37 -0.66 -14.55 3.10
CA TYR A 37 -1.76 -15.48 3.35
C TYR A 37 -2.41 -15.22 4.72
N GLY A 38 -3.70 -15.57 4.85
CA GLY A 38 -4.45 -15.44 6.10
C GLY A 38 -4.91 -14.03 6.48
N GLY A 39 -4.58 -13.01 5.67
CA GLY A 39 -5.16 -11.67 5.80
C GLY A 39 -6.67 -11.63 5.51
N SER A 40 -7.26 -10.44 5.66
CA SER A 40 -8.68 -10.18 5.43
C SER A 40 -9.13 -10.63 4.02
N PRO A 41 -10.18 -11.48 3.90
CA PRO A 41 -10.66 -11.95 2.61
C PRO A 41 -11.63 -10.98 1.94
N ASP A 42 -11.95 -11.22 0.68
CA ASP A 42 -12.98 -10.48 -0.07
C ASP A 42 -14.41 -10.79 0.43
N GLU A 43 -15.43 -10.11 -0.13
CA GLU A 43 -16.83 -10.32 0.25
C GLU A 43 -17.33 -11.76 0.03
N ASN A 44 -16.65 -12.54 -0.83
CA ASN A 44 -16.94 -13.94 -1.13
C ASN A 44 -16.18 -14.92 -0.21
N GLY A 45 -15.26 -14.42 0.62
CA GLY A 45 -14.47 -15.22 1.55
C GLY A 45 -13.13 -15.74 1.02
N GLU A 46 -12.68 -15.33 -0.18
CA GLU A 46 -11.35 -15.69 -0.72
C GLU A 46 -10.32 -14.60 -0.37
N THR A 47 -9.17 -14.99 0.17
CA THR A 47 -8.05 -14.08 0.45
C THR A 47 -7.27 -13.86 -0.86
N THR A 48 -7.12 -12.60 -1.29
CA THR A 48 -6.44 -12.26 -2.56
C THR A 48 -5.36 -11.21 -2.36
N LEU A 49 -4.21 -11.36 -3.02
CA LEU A 49 -3.03 -10.53 -2.76
C LEU A 49 -2.70 -9.57 -3.91
N ASP A 50 -2.15 -8.41 -3.55
CA ASP A 50 -1.90 -7.29 -4.45
C ASP A 50 -0.43 -6.85 -4.31
N ALA A 51 0.42 -7.07 -5.32
CA ALA A 51 1.83 -6.73 -5.23
C ALA A 51 2.37 -6.07 -6.49
N MET A 52 3.36 -5.19 -6.34
CA MET A 52 4.10 -4.63 -7.47
C MET A 52 5.56 -4.37 -7.12
N ILE A 53 6.42 -4.49 -8.13
CA ILE A 53 7.86 -4.24 -8.01
C ILE A 53 8.35 -3.49 -9.25
N MET A 54 9.27 -2.55 -9.06
CA MET A 54 9.82 -1.67 -10.10
C MET A 54 11.34 -1.60 -9.98
N ASP A 55 12.02 -1.78 -11.11
CA ASP A 55 13.44 -1.45 -11.26
C ASP A 55 13.58 0.00 -11.71
N GLY A 56 14.18 0.84 -10.87
CA GLY A 56 14.48 2.25 -11.19
C GLY A 56 15.62 2.42 -12.21
N THR A 57 16.30 1.34 -12.62
CA THR A 57 17.35 1.38 -13.65
C THR A 57 16.75 1.31 -15.06
N THR A 58 15.92 0.31 -15.33
CA THR A 58 15.22 0.11 -16.62
C THR A 58 13.90 0.87 -16.71
N MET A 59 13.35 1.31 -15.57
CA MET A 59 11.98 1.81 -15.40
C MET A 59 10.90 0.75 -15.68
N ASN A 60 11.27 -0.53 -15.82
CA ASN A 60 10.32 -1.63 -15.92
C ASN A 60 9.64 -1.87 -14.56
N MET A 61 8.37 -2.27 -14.61
CA MET A 61 7.61 -2.74 -13.47
C MET A 61 6.85 -4.02 -13.82
N GLY A 62 6.62 -4.85 -12.80
CA GLY A 62 5.69 -5.97 -12.85
C GLY A 62 4.78 -5.93 -11.63
N ALA A 63 3.54 -6.36 -11.81
CA ALA A 63 2.52 -6.31 -10.77
C ALA A 63 1.52 -7.46 -10.91
N VAL A 64 0.91 -7.80 -9.79
CA VAL A 64 -0.25 -8.68 -9.67
C VAL A 64 -1.35 -7.96 -8.89
N GLY A 65 -2.60 -8.13 -9.30
CA GLY A 65 -3.76 -7.61 -8.58
C GLY A 65 -4.84 -8.68 -8.39
N ALA A 66 -5.42 -8.75 -7.19
CA ALA A 66 -6.30 -9.85 -6.77
C ALA A 66 -5.73 -11.24 -7.10
N LEU A 67 -4.42 -11.45 -6.89
CA LEU A 67 -3.78 -12.76 -7.07
C LEU A 67 -4.41 -13.76 -6.10
N ARG A 68 -4.95 -14.83 -6.65
CA ARG A 68 -5.61 -15.88 -5.88
C ARG A 68 -4.64 -17.05 -5.67
N ARG A 69 -4.79 -17.74 -4.54
CA ARG A 69 -4.20 -19.07 -4.29
C ARG A 69 -2.68 -19.20 -4.51
N VAL A 70 -1.89 -18.13 -4.39
CA VAL A 70 -0.42 -18.13 -4.46
C VAL A 70 0.14 -17.12 -3.45
N LYS A 71 1.00 -17.57 -2.52
CA LYS A 71 1.43 -16.78 -1.35
C LYS A 71 2.39 -15.64 -1.65
N ASN A 72 3.43 -15.92 -2.44
CA ASN A 72 4.59 -15.04 -2.58
C ASN A 72 4.33 -13.96 -3.65
N ALA A 73 3.34 -13.10 -3.42
CA ALA A 73 2.81 -12.16 -4.41
C ALA A 73 3.88 -11.23 -5.00
N ILE A 74 4.82 -10.71 -4.20
CA ILE A 74 5.92 -9.89 -4.70
C ILE A 74 6.86 -10.66 -5.64
N SER A 75 6.99 -11.97 -5.45
CA SER A 75 7.80 -12.84 -6.30
C SER A 75 7.11 -13.11 -7.65
N VAL A 76 5.78 -13.24 -7.66
CA VAL A 76 5.02 -13.32 -8.92
C VAL A 76 5.08 -11.98 -9.66
N ALA A 77 4.93 -10.85 -8.96
CA ALA A 77 5.13 -9.52 -9.54
C ALA A 77 6.53 -9.33 -10.13
N ARG A 78 7.58 -9.90 -9.50
CA ARG A 78 8.94 -9.94 -10.06
C ARG A 78 9.03 -10.79 -11.33
N HIS A 79 8.30 -11.91 -11.40
CA HIS A 79 8.24 -12.71 -12.63
C HIS A 79 7.48 -12.02 -13.76
N VAL A 80 6.44 -11.22 -13.46
CA VAL A 80 5.78 -10.36 -14.46
C VAL A 80 6.78 -9.37 -15.07
N LEU A 81 7.65 -8.77 -14.24
CA LEU A 81 8.72 -7.84 -14.67
C LEU A 81 9.77 -8.52 -15.55
N ASP A 82 10.26 -9.70 -15.15
CA ASP A 82 11.39 -10.38 -15.83
C ASP A 82 11.00 -11.19 -17.07
N TYR A 83 9.78 -11.75 -17.12
CA TYR A 83 9.40 -12.76 -18.11
C TYR A 83 8.22 -12.37 -19.01
N THR A 84 7.70 -11.14 -18.92
CA THR A 84 6.59 -10.68 -19.76
C THR A 84 6.82 -9.29 -20.37
N HIS A 85 6.02 -8.94 -21.37
CA HIS A 85 5.89 -7.56 -21.87
C HIS A 85 4.69 -6.82 -21.25
N HIS A 86 4.13 -7.36 -20.16
CA HIS A 86 3.00 -6.77 -19.42
C HIS A 86 3.48 -6.21 -18.08
N SER A 87 2.84 -5.15 -17.61
CA SER A 87 3.18 -4.52 -16.33
C SER A 87 2.26 -4.92 -15.18
N LEU A 88 1.14 -5.60 -15.48
CA LEU A 88 0.13 -6.04 -14.52
C LEU A 88 -0.59 -7.28 -15.07
N LEU A 89 -0.73 -8.32 -14.24
CA LEU A 89 -1.68 -9.43 -14.44
C LEU A 89 -2.69 -9.42 -13.26
N VAL A 90 -3.89 -9.98 -13.46
CA VAL A 90 -4.93 -9.98 -12.40
C VAL A 90 -5.69 -11.29 -12.27
N GLY A 91 -6.19 -11.58 -11.07
CA GLY A 91 -7.11 -12.69 -10.79
C GLY A 91 -6.52 -14.07 -11.10
N ASP A 92 -7.37 -14.97 -11.59
CA ASP A 92 -6.96 -16.32 -11.96
C ASP A 92 -5.91 -16.34 -13.10
N GLN A 93 -5.88 -15.33 -13.99
CA GLN A 93 -4.84 -15.24 -15.04
C GLN A 93 -3.44 -14.95 -14.46
N ALA A 94 -3.35 -14.19 -13.35
CA ALA A 94 -2.10 -14.05 -12.61
C ALA A 94 -1.69 -15.35 -11.90
N THR A 95 -2.70 -16.16 -11.52
CA THR A 95 -2.52 -17.47 -10.86
C THR A 95 -2.02 -18.52 -11.86
N GLU A 96 -2.64 -18.62 -13.04
CA GLU A 96 -2.20 -19.45 -14.18
C GLU A 96 -0.76 -19.10 -14.59
N PHE A 97 -0.45 -17.81 -14.70
CA PHE A 97 0.92 -17.34 -14.96
C PHE A 97 1.90 -17.80 -13.87
N ALA A 98 1.56 -17.59 -12.59
CA ALA A 98 2.41 -18.02 -11.47
C ALA A 98 2.68 -19.54 -11.51
N VAL A 99 1.66 -20.36 -11.71
CA VAL A 99 1.80 -21.82 -11.85
C VAL A 99 2.69 -22.18 -13.04
N SER A 100 2.56 -21.49 -14.18
CA SER A 100 3.43 -21.69 -15.35
C SER A 100 4.90 -21.32 -15.10
N MET A 101 5.17 -20.39 -14.17
CA MET A 101 6.51 -20.01 -13.70
C MET A 101 7.04 -20.92 -12.58
N GLY A 102 6.27 -21.95 -12.16
CA GLY A 102 6.66 -22.92 -11.15
C GLY A 102 6.29 -22.56 -9.71
N PHE A 103 5.45 -21.53 -9.49
CA PHE A 103 4.84 -21.30 -8.19
C PHE A 103 3.79 -22.38 -7.87
N LYS A 104 3.59 -22.65 -6.58
CA LYS A 104 2.59 -23.60 -6.10
C LYS A 104 1.24 -22.90 -5.93
N GLU A 105 0.19 -23.46 -6.52
CA GLU A 105 -1.19 -23.10 -6.16
C GLU A 105 -1.58 -23.76 -4.82
N GLU A 106 -1.98 -22.96 -3.84
CA GLU A 106 -2.52 -23.39 -2.56
C GLU A 106 -3.41 -22.30 -1.93
N LEU A 107 -4.42 -22.72 -1.17
CA LEU A 107 -5.35 -21.83 -0.48
C LEU A 107 -4.61 -20.80 0.40
N LEU A 108 -5.10 -19.56 0.38
CA LEU A 108 -4.57 -18.44 1.16
C LEU A 108 -5.33 -18.25 2.47
N GLU A 109 -6.50 -18.86 2.58
CA GLU A 109 -7.42 -18.76 3.71
C GLU A 109 -6.84 -19.47 4.94
N THR A 110 -7.14 -18.94 6.13
CA THR A 110 -6.81 -19.58 7.40
C THR A 110 -8.06 -19.74 8.25
N ASN A 111 -7.99 -20.64 9.24
CA ASN A 111 -9.02 -20.76 10.28
C ASN A 111 -9.28 -19.47 11.08
N ALA A 112 -8.48 -18.41 10.88
CA ALA A 112 -8.72 -17.06 11.37
C ALA A 112 -9.49 -16.21 10.34
N SER A 113 -8.99 -16.08 9.10
CA SER A 113 -9.66 -15.26 8.07
C SER A 113 -11.07 -15.77 7.74
N THR A 114 -11.28 -17.10 7.68
CA THR A 114 -12.62 -17.69 7.51
C THR A 114 -13.58 -17.31 8.66
N LYS A 115 -13.09 -17.18 9.90
CA LYS A 115 -13.93 -16.77 11.04
C LYS A 115 -14.25 -15.28 11.01
N ILE A 116 -13.30 -14.44 10.59
CA ILE A 116 -13.52 -13.00 10.41
C ILE A 116 -14.62 -12.78 9.37
N TRP A 117 -14.55 -13.46 8.22
CA TRP A 117 -15.58 -13.41 7.18
C TRP A 117 -16.94 -13.93 7.67
N GLN A 118 -17.00 -15.08 8.36
CA GLN A 118 -18.25 -15.60 8.94
C GLN A 118 -18.88 -14.64 9.97
N GLN A 119 -18.08 -13.92 10.76
CA GLN A 119 -18.56 -12.91 11.70
C GLN A 119 -19.06 -11.66 10.98
N TRP A 120 -18.39 -11.24 9.91
CA TRP A 120 -18.79 -10.11 9.06
C TRP A 120 -20.12 -10.39 8.32
N GLU A 121 -20.29 -11.58 7.75
CA GLU A 121 -21.53 -12.04 7.11
C GLU A 121 -22.69 -12.04 8.13
N GLN A 122 -22.49 -12.64 9.31
CA GLN A 122 -23.46 -12.66 10.42
C GLN A 122 -23.80 -11.25 10.95
N ASN A 123 -22.91 -10.28 10.76
CA ASN A 123 -23.07 -8.88 11.15
C ASN A 123 -23.70 -8.02 10.03
N ASN A 124 -24.40 -8.62 9.06
CA ASN A 124 -24.98 -7.94 7.90
C ASN A 124 -23.93 -7.20 7.03
N CYS A 125 -22.79 -7.84 6.83
CA CYS A 125 -21.69 -7.37 5.99
C CYS A 125 -21.08 -6.03 6.46
N GLN A 126 -20.97 -5.86 7.79
CA GLN A 126 -20.43 -4.67 8.45
C GLN A 126 -19.09 -4.96 9.14
N PRO A 127 -18.06 -4.09 8.99
CA PRO A 127 -18.08 -2.82 8.27
C PRO A 127 -18.14 -3.00 6.74
N ASN A 128 -18.84 -2.09 6.06
CA ASN A 128 -19.00 -2.10 4.62
C ASN A 128 -18.22 -0.96 3.94
N PHE A 129 -17.76 -1.16 2.70
CA PHE A 129 -16.97 -0.20 1.93
C PHE A 129 -17.70 0.37 0.70
N TRP A 130 -18.89 -0.13 0.37
CA TRP A 130 -19.65 0.38 -0.78
C TRP A 130 -20.24 1.77 -0.49
N MET A 131 -20.21 2.66 -1.49
CA MET A 131 -20.71 4.04 -1.39
C MET A 131 -21.60 4.39 -2.58
N ASN A 132 -22.61 5.23 -2.35
CA ASN A 132 -23.55 5.72 -3.38
C ASN A 132 -24.34 4.60 -4.10
N VAL A 133 -24.69 3.54 -3.36
CA VAL A 133 -25.43 2.38 -3.87
C VAL A 133 -26.79 2.19 -3.18
N SER A 134 -27.61 1.31 -3.77
CA SER A 134 -28.85 0.80 -3.23
C SER A 134 -28.89 -0.74 -3.39
N PRO A 135 -29.34 -1.54 -2.40
CA PRO A 135 -29.82 -1.14 -1.07
C PRO A 135 -28.72 -0.49 -0.20
N ASP A 136 -29.12 0.04 0.96
CA ASP A 136 -28.22 0.79 1.86
C ASP A 136 -27.07 -0.11 2.39
N PRO A 137 -25.80 0.23 2.09
CA PRO A 137 -24.65 -0.59 2.47
C PRO A 137 -24.37 -0.57 3.98
N ALA A 138 -24.93 0.36 4.75
CA ALA A 138 -24.80 0.37 6.22
C ALA A 138 -25.74 -0.64 6.93
N SER A 139 -26.65 -1.28 6.19
CA SER A 139 -27.69 -2.15 6.77
C SER A 139 -28.00 -3.43 5.99
N THR A 140 -27.37 -3.67 4.83
CA THR A 140 -27.68 -4.83 3.96
C THR A 140 -26.45 -5.41 3.27
N CYS A 141 -26.43 -6.73 3.05
CA CYS A 141 -25.42 -7.47 2.28
C CYS A 141 -25.67 -7.46 0.75
N GLY A 142 -25.97 -6.29 0.16
CA GLY A 142 -26.17 -6.16 -1.29
C GLY A 142 -27.26 -7.08 -1.87
N PRO A 143 -27.10 -7.61 -3.11
CA PRO A 143 -26.13 -7.19 -4.11
C PRO A 143 -26.43 -5.75 -4.56
N TYR A 144 -25.40 -4.90 -4.50
CA TYR A 144 -25.55 -3.46 -4.68
C TYR A 144 -25.71 -3.03 -6.14
N LYS A 145 -26.40 -1.91 -6.34
CA LYS A 145 -26.51 -1.21 -7.64
C LYS A 145 -26.27 0.30 -7.44
N PRO A 146 -25.68 1.01 -8.41
CA PRO A 146 -25.53 2.46 -8.33
C PRO A 146 -26.87 3.15 -8.04
N ALA A 147 -26.90 4.06 -7.07
CA ALA A 147 -28.11 4.79 -6.72
C ALA A 147 -28.54 5.71 -7.89
N THR A 148 -29.79 5.57 -8.35
CA THR A 148 -30.32 6.33 -9.50
C THR A 148 -30.69 7.78 -9.19
N SER A 149 -30.39 8.26 -7.99
CA SER A 149 -30.59 9.65 -7.57
C SER A 149 -29.55 10.57 -8.21
N SER A 150 -29.98 11.42 -9.15
CA SER A 150 -29.18 12.53 -9.66
C SER A 150 -28.55 13.34 -8.51
N LEU A 151 -27.24 13.56 -8.57
CA LEU A 151 -26.46 14.25 -7.54
C LEU A 151 -26.93 15.71 -7.34
N THR A 152 -27.90 15.91 -6.44
CA THR A 152 -28.13 17.23 -5.87
C THR A 152 -27.00 17.55 -4.90
N THR A 153 -26.29 18.65 -5.16
CA THR A 153 -24.96 18.97 -4.61
C THR A 153 -25.00 19.43 -3.13
N LYS A 154 -25.72 18.70 -2.25
CA LYS A 154 -26.08 19.14 -0.90
C LYS A 154 -26.00 18.06 0.21
N GLN A 155 -25.35 16.92 -0.02
CA GLN A 155 -25.17 15.87 1.02
C GLN A 155 -23.70 15.47 1.29
N HIS A 156 -22.72 16.16 0.70
CA HIS A 156 -21.28 15.90 0.91
C HIS A 156 -20.72 16.29 2.30
N GLN A 157 -21.54 16.48 3.34
CA GLN A 157 -21.14 17.25 4.53
C GLN A 157 -21.36 16.60 5.91
N GLN A 158 -21.88 15.36 6.02
CA GLN A 158 -22.19 14.76 7.34
C GLN A 158 -21.90 13.27 7.55
N GLN A 159 -21.30 12.53 6.60
CA GLN A 159 -20.86 11.15 6.85
C GLN A 159 -19.45 10.89 6.29
N GLY A 160 -18.45 11.53 6.90
CA GLY A 160 -17.09 11.00 6.90
C GLY A 160 -17.07 9.72 7.76
N GLY A 161 -17.07 8.55 7.10
CA GLY A 161 -16.91 7.27 7.79
C GLY A 161 -15.54 7.19 8.46
N LYS A 162 -15.45 6.54 9.64
CA LYS A 162 -14.18 6.37 10.37
C LYS A 162 -13.26 5.32 9.72
N PHE A 163 -12.76 5.64 8.53
CA PHE A 163 -11.71 4.87 7.85
C PHE A 163 -10.35 5.45 8.24
N GLY A 164 -9.55 4.70 8.99
CA GLY A 164 -8.26 5.16 9.51
C GLY A 164 -8.08 4.98 11.02
N GLY A 165 -8.40 3.79 11.56
CA GLY A 165 -7.86 3.37 12.85
C GLY A 165 -6.40 2.89 12.69
N GLU A 166 -5.67 2.75 13.80
CA GLU A 166 -4.26 2.30 13.83
C GLU A 166 -4.01 0.87 13.29
N GLY A 167 -5.06 0.16 12.87
CA GLY A 167 -5.01 -1.18 12.28
C GLY A 167 -5.50 -1.27 10.82
N ASN A 168 -5.58 -0.16 10.08
CA ASN A 168 -6.07 -0.11 8.70
C ASN A 168 -4.95 0.22 7.68
N HIS A 169 -3.77 -0.39 7.82
CA HIS A 169 -2.59 -0.11 6.99
C HIS A 169 -2.01 -1.38 6.35
N ASP A 170 -2.85 -2.05 5.56
CA ASP A 170 -2.60 -3.31 4.85
C ASP A 170 -1.59 -3.16 3.69
N THR A 171 -0.41 -2.59 3.96
CA THR A 171 0.57 -2.17 2.94
C THR A 171 2.00 -2.13 3.49
N ILE A 172 2.86 -3.02 2.98
CA ILE A 172 4.30 -2.93 3.18
C ILE A 172 4.92 -2.36 1.90
N GLY A 173 5.24 -1.06 1.94
CA GLY A 173 6.07 -0.39 0.93
C GLY A 173 7.55 -0.50 1.28
N MET A 174 8.40 -0.87 0.32
CA MET A 174 9.85 -0.94 0.47
C MET A 174 10.55 -0.25 -0.70
N ILE A 175 11.60 0.52 -0.39
CA ILE A 175 12.51 1.12 -1.36
C ILE A 175 13.93 0.76 -0.94
N ALA A 176 14.73 0.24 -1.88
CA ALA A 176 16.12 -0.14 -1.66
C ALA A 176 17.05 0.59 -2.65
N ILE A 177 18.30 0.81 -2.23
CA ILE A 177 19.38 1.29 -3.09
C ILE A 177 20.55 0.32 -2.96
N ASP A 178 21.11 -0.12 -4.07
CA ASP A 178 22.26 -1.05 -4.06
C ASP A 178 23.63 -0.36 -4.06
N ASN A 179 24.68 -1.19 -4.04
CA ASN A 179 26.07 -0.73 -4.05
C ASN A 179 26.51 -0.06 -5.37
N GLN A 180 25.65 -0.03 -6.39
CA GLN A 180 25.87 0.69 -7.66
C GLN A 180 25.01 1.97 -7.73
N GLY A 181 24.24 2.29 -6.67
CA GLY A 181 23.35 3.45 -6.62
C GLY A 181 22.02 3.27 -7.36
N LYS A 182 21.69 2.04 -7.78
CA LYS A 182 20.40 1.75 -8.44
C LYS A 182 19.29 1.67 -7.41
N ILE A 183 18.12 2.21 -7.75
CA ILE A 183 16.92 2.11 -6.92
C ILE A 183 16.05 0.94 -7.38
N ALA A 184 15.46 0.23 -6.42
CA ALA A 184 14.23 -0.52 -6.64
C ALA A 184 13.16 -0.08 -5.63
N ALA A 185 11.91 -0.15 -6.05
CA ALA A 185 10.76 0.07 -5.17
C ALA A 185 9.76 -1.08 -5.35
N GLY A 186 9.05 -1.43 -4.29
CA GLY A 186 7.97 -2.41 -4.36
C GLY A 186 7.00 -2.24 -3.22
N THR A 187 5.81 -2.80 -3.38
CA THR A 187 4.83 -2.89 -2.31
C THR A 187 4.04 -4.19 -2.41
N SER A 188 3.77 -4.80 -1.26
CA SER A 188 2.84 -5.92 -1.11
C SER A 188 1.76 -5.50 -0.11
N THR A 189 0.50 -5.74 -0.47
CA THR A 189 -0.67 -5.02 0.07
C THR A 189 -1.98 -5.71 -0.34
N ASN A 190 -3.10 -5.26 0.24
CA ASN A 190 -4.45 -5.51 -0.27
C ASN A 190 -5.06 -4.24 -0.92
N GLY A 191 -4.39 -3.67 -1.94
CA GLY A 191 -5.00 -2.78 -2.94
C GLY A 191 -4.59 -1.29 -2.99
N ALA A 192 -4.46 -0.76 -4.23
CA ALA A 192 -4.29 0.66 -4.66
C ALA A 192 -2.90 1.35 -4.53
N LYS A 193 -2.47 2.06 -5.62
CA LYS A 193 -1.15 2.73 -5.90
C LYS A 193 -1.38 3.94 -6.87
N GLU A 194 -0.51 4.92 -7.23
CA GLU A 194 0.95 5.28 -7.14
C GLU A 194 1.11 6.84 -7.06
N LEU A 195 2.31 7.43 -6.87
CA LEU A 195 2.53 8.89 -6.71
C LEU A 195 3.99 9.35 -7.04
N ARG A 196 4.17 10.49 -7.76
CA ARG A 196 5.50 11.11 -8.05
C ARG A 196 5.52 12.65 -8.13
N SER A 197 6.52 13.30 -7.49
CA SER A 197 7.13 14.58 -7.94
C SER A 197 8.41 14.91 -7.13
N GLY A 198 9.46 15.42 -7.77
CA GLY A 198 10.79 15.59 -7.16
C GLY A 198 10.93 16.77 -6.18
N VAL A 199 10.99 16.47 -4.88
CA VAL A 199 11.32 17.38 -3.76
C VAL A 199 12.23 16.62 -2.77
N THR A 200 12.73 17.27 -1.70
CA THR A 200 13.45 16.52 -0.63
C THR A 200 12.51 15.49 0.02
N PRO A 201 12.99 14.31 0.48
CA PRO A 201 12.12 13.19 0.85
C PRO A 201 10.93 13.52 1.76
N SER A 202 11.16 14.13 2.93
CA SER A 202 10.06 14.52 3.84
C SER A 202 9.13 15.55 3.20
N ALA A 203 9.68 16.57 2.53
CA ALA A 203 8.87 17.59 1.85
C ALA A 203 8.09 17.02 0.65
N ALA A 204 8.57 15.98 0.00
CA ALA A 204 7.85 15.27 -1.06
C ALA A 204 6.66 14.51 -0.47
N GLY A 205 6.85 13.83 0.67
CA GLY A 205 5.77 13.20 1.44
C GLY A 205 4.73 14.22 1.91
N GLU A 206 5.16 15.35 2.50
CA GLU A 206 4.26 16.43 2.92
C GLU A 206 3.50 17.05 1.74
N ASN A 207 4.16 17.38 0.62
CA ASN A 207 3.49 17.97 -0.54
C ASN A 207 2.53 16.98 -1.22
N ALA A 208 2.82 15.68 -1.16
CA ALA A 208 1.88 14.64 -1.59
C ALA A 208 0.65 14.61 -0.67
N LEU A 209 0.84 14.53 0.65
CA LEU A 209 -0.24 14.52 1.64
C LEU A 209 -1.09 15.78 1.59
N ARG A 210 -0.50 16.97 1.50
CA ARG A 210 -1.24 18.25 1.41
C ARG A 210 -2.12 18.31 0.16
N ARG A 211 -1.73 17.70 -0.97
CA ARG A 211 -2.57 17.57 -2.17
C ARG A 211 -3.72 16.57 -1.96
N ILE A 212 -3.48 15.48 -1.25
CA ILE A 212 -4.52 14.49 -0.90
C ILE A 212 -5.53 15.13 0.06
N VAL A 213 -5.07 15.74 1.16
CA VAL A 213 -5.89 16.39 2.20
C VAL A 213 -6.70 17.58 1.64
N ALA A 214 -6.18 18.30 0.65
CA ALA A 214 -6.94 19.36 -0.04
C ALA A 214 -8.14 18.86 -0.86
N LEU A 215 -8.18 17.56 -1.20
CA LEU A 215 -9.30 16.89 -1.89
C LEU A 215 -10.12 15.99 -0.94
N TYR A 216 -9.46 15.43 0.08
CA TYR A 216 -9.99 14.47 1.05
C TYR A 216 -9.53 14.87 2.47
N PRO A 217 -10.18 15.85 3.12
CA PRO A 217 -9.71 16.39 4.40
C PRO A 217 -9.61 15.35 5.53
N ASP A 218 -10.47 14.32 5.49
CA ASP A 218 -10.51 13.23 6.46
C ASP A 218 -9.48 12.10 6.16
N PHE A 219 -8.57 12.28 5.20
CA PHE A 219 -7.58 11.25 4.83
C PHE A 219 -6.65 10.88 5.99
N VAL A 220 -6.49 9.58 6.24
CA VAL A 220 -5.55 9.02 7.22
C VAL A 220 -4.50 8.18 6.49
N GLY A 221 -3.21 8.48 6.72
CA GLY A 221 -2.13 7.68 6.14
C GLY A 221 -0.74 8.31 6.25
N GLY A 222 0.28 7.50 5.95
CA GLY A 222 1.69 7.89 5.93
C GLY A 222 2.36 7.59 4.58
N ILE A 223 3.41 8.35 4.26
CA ILE A 223 4.24 8.17 3.06
C ILE A 223 5.71 8.16 3.49
N VAL A 224 6.46 7.14 3.06
CA VAL A 224 7.92 7.07 3.16
C VAL A 224 8.52 7.40 1.79
N VAL A 225 9.59 8.19 1.76
CA VAL A 225 10.28 8.62 0.53
C VAL A 225 11.78 8.40 0.67
N LEU A 226 12.43 8.02 -0.43
CA LEU A 226 13.88 7.78 -0.53
C LEU A 226 14.41 8.42 -1.82
N SER A 227 15.58 9.05 -1.78
CA SER A 227 16.25 9.66 -2.95
C SER A 227 17.49 8.89 -3.38
N ILE A 228 17.91 9.06 -4.64
CA ILE A 228 19.13 8.45 -5.22
C ILE A 228 20.42 8.79 -4.45
N ALA A 229 20.41 9.84 -3.61
CA ALA A 229 21.53 10.22 -2.76
C ALA A 229 21.53 9.49 -1.39
N GLY A 230 20.66 8.49 -1.20
CA GLY A 230 20.49 7.78 0.08
C GLY A 230 19.74 8.57 1.16
N GLN A 231 19.19 9.75 0.81
CA GLN A 231 18.39 10.54 1.74
C GLN A 231 17.00 9.93 1.87
N TYR A 232 16.52 9.74 3.09
CA TYR A 232 15.19 9.24 3.41
C TYR A 232 14.37 10.29 4.18
N GLY A 233 13.06 10.09 4.22
CA GLY A 233 12.14 10.87 5.03
C GLY A 233 10.75 10.25 5.02
N ALA A 234 9.90 10.71 5.91
CA ALA A 234 8.50 10.30 5.97
C ALA A 234 7.61 11.48 6.38
N ALA A 235 6.33 11.38 6.07
CA ALA A 235 5.28 12.31 6.51
C ALA A 235 3.96 11.55 6.68
N CYS A 236 3.01 12.10 7.43
CA CYS A 236 1.69 11.52 7.64
C CYS A 236 0.60 12.58 7.91
N HIS A 237 -0.66 12.19 7.81
CA HIS A 237 -1.84 12.97 8.21
C HIS A 237 -2.87 12.04 8.88
N GLY A 238 -3.74 12.58 9.73
CA GLY A 238 -4.84 11.85 10.37
C GLY A 238 -4.47 10.92 11.54
N MET A 239 -3.18 10.82 11.90
CA MET A 239 -2.67 10.09 13.06
C MET A 239 -1.91 11.03 14.00
N ASN A 240 -1.47 10.55 15.17
CA ASN A 240 -0.56 11.30 16.04
C ASN A 240 0.87 11.31 15.47
N THR A 241 1.40 10.13 15.19
CA THR A 241 2.74 9.90 14.64
C THR A 241 2.70 8.71 13.67
N PHE A 242 3.71 8.61 12.80
CA PHE A 242 3.90 7.51 11.86
C PHE A 242 5.31 6.94 11.99
N LYS A 243 5.43 5.61 11.96
CA LYS A 243 6.66 4.86 12.19
C LYS A 243 7.13 4.18 10.92
N TYR A 244 8.43 4.23 10.66
CA TYR A 244 9.07 3.60 9.51
C TYR A 244 10.47 3.11 9.89
N SER A 245 10.93 2.00 9.30
CA SER A 245 12.26 1.45 9.60
C SER A 245 13.27 1.82 8.51
N VAL A 246 14.50 2.14 8.91
CA VAL A 246 15.62 2.46 8.03
C VAL A 246 16.83 1.61 8.42
N CYS A 247 17.59 1.16 7.42
CA CYS A 247 18.87 0.49 7.63
C CYS A 247 19.86 0.97 6.57
N ASN A 248 21.06 1.40 6.99
CA ASN A 248 22.10 1.91 6.11
C ASN A 248 23.49 1.77 6.77
N GLN A 249 24.56 2.15 6.06
CA GLN A 249 25.95 1.99 6.54
C GLN A 249 26.30 2.86 7.77
N GLN A 250 25.57 3.94 8.02
CA GLN A 250 25.79 4.83 9.18
C GLN A 250 25.07 4.31 10.44
N LEU A 251 23.90 3.70 10.26
CA LEU A 251 23.11 3.10 11.34
C LEU A 251 23.64 1.70 11.73
N GLY A 252 24.13 0.92 10.76
CA GLY A 252 24.66 -0.43 10.96
C GLY A 252 23.60 -1.52 11.22
N GLU A 253 22.52 -1.16 11.92
CA GLU A 253 21.36 -2.00 12.24
C GLU A 253 20.05 -1.45 11.66
N VAL A 254 18.92 -2.13 11.92
CA VAL A 254 17.59 -1.66 11.51
C VAL A 254 17.03 -0.74 12.60
N THR A 255 17.00 0.56 12.35
CA THR A 255 16.46 1.56 13.27
C THR A 255 15.02 1.90 12.91
N VAL A 256 14.10 1.87 13.88
CA VAL A 256 12.75 2.42 13.72
C VAL A 256 12.79 3.91 14.01
N LEU A 257 12.26 4.71 13.10
CA LEU A 257 12.15 6.17 13.19
C LEU A 257 10.66 6.56 13.22
N GLU A 258 10.37 7.70 13.83
CA GLU A 258 9.01 8.20 14.07
C GLU A 258 8.92 9.67 13.64
N VAL A 259 7.83 10.04 12.96
CA VAL A 259 7.54 11.42 12.55
C VAL A 259 6.17 11.86 13.07
N PRO A 260 6.02 13.12 13.54
CA PRO A 260 4.72 13.68 13.84
C PRO A 260 3.92 13.94 12.56
N CYS A 261 2.60 13.78 12.62
CA CYS A 261 1.74 14.01 11.47
C CYS A 261 1.34 15.48 11.30
N LEU A 262 1.02 15.86 10.07
CA LEU A 262 0.40 17.13 9.74
C LEU A 262 -1.01 17.17 10.37
N SER A 263 -1.32 18.24 11.09
CA SER A 263 -2.68 18.58 11.48
C SER A 263 -3.38 19.37 10.38
N SER A 264 -4.70 19.21 10.27
CA SER A 264 -5.51 19.87 9.24
C SER A 264 -5.44 21.40 9.32
N ASP A 265 -5.29 21.96 10.52
CA ASP A 265 -5.08 23.40 10.76
C ASP A 265 -3.80 23.93 10.09
N ASN A 266 -2.71 23.15 10.10
CA ASN A 266 -1.45 23.54 9.46
C ASN A 266 -1.51 23.47 7.93
N VAL A 267 -2.40 22.63 7.37
CA VAL A 267 -2.58 22.53 5.91
C VAL A 267 -3.33 23.74 5.35
N LEU A 268 -4.40 24.19 6.03
CA LEU A 268 -5.27 25.26 5.54
C LEU A 268 -4.66 26.67 5.71
N ASN A 269 -3.96 26.92 6.83
CA ASN A 269 -3.37 28.24 7.10
C ASN A 269 -2.27 28.63 6.09
N GLU A 270 -1.47 27.67 5.61
CA GLU A 270 -0.40 27.95 4.64
C GLU A 270 -0.89 28.11 3.18
N LEU A 271 -2.09 27.62 2.85
CA LEU A 271 -2.71 27.86 1.54
C LEU A 271 -3.16 29.32 1.42
N SER A 272 -3.89 29.82 2.42
CA SER A 272 -4.33 31.23 2.51
C SER A 272 -3.15 32.22 2.47
N LEU A 273 -1.97 31.83 2.96
CA LEU A 273 -0.75 32.64 2.91
C LEU A 273 -0.11 32.72 1.51
N LYS A 274 -0.40 31.79 0.60
CA LYS A 274 0.14 31.78 -0.78
C LYS A 274 -0.75 32.54 -1.76
N ASP A 275 -2.07 32.46 -1.60
CA ASP A 275 -3.01 33.27 -2.40
C ASP A 275 -2.83 34.78 -2.16
N GLY A 276 -2.29 35.16 -1.00
CA GLY A 276 -1.95 36.54 -0.65
C GLY A 276 -0.75 37.15 -1.40
N GLN A 277 0.04 36.39 -2.17
CA GLN A 277 1.27 36.89 -2.81
C GLN A 277 1.16 37.21 -4.32
N PHE A 278 -0.02 37.04 -4.94
CA PHE A 278 -0.24 37.31 -6.37
C PHE A 278 -1.13 38.54 -6.66
N ASN A 279 -1.00 39.61 -5.85
CA ASN A 279 -1.73 40.87 -6.05
C ASN A 279 -0.80 42.10 -5.92
N HIS A 280 0.14 42.25 -6.86
CA HIS A 280 0.83 43.53 -7.18
C HIS A 280 1.27 43.55 -8.64
#